data_AF-A0AAV1UFV1-F1
#
_entry.id   AF-A0AAV1UFV1-F1
#
_cell.length_a   1.000
_cell.length_b   1.000
_cell.length_c   1.000
_cell.angle_alpha   90.00
_cell.angle_beta   90.00
_cell.angle_gamma   90.00
#
_symmetry.space_group_name_H-M   'P 1'
#
loop_
_entity.id
_entity.type
_entity.pdbx_description
1 polymer ?
#
loop_
_entity_poly.entity_id
_entity_poly.type
_entity_poly.pdbx_seq_one_letter_code
_entity_poly.pdbx_strand_id
1 'polypeptide(L)'
;MTISSRLLGACLAALMSLSLAADAVDMKLVSSRVALTEGALEVAVVVTPKQPKLKQLTLETLVDTSGAKVLSGLTLKGDGSKFVTKLAGDEKLKAGMYKLRVSAMDVDTKQSTHQVLQLKVTTSVDVASASVNGKKLQLGDKLTDQNYNAAAGSSLTMEVKLQHTHDKSPIVAHQAFLRFTHALTATNAYFVLTADSAQIHRVTLQFATLSKKFGYNSGAYHVELILGSSAFEKAIVWDLGNVELQLGAAPPETPSPLYKKHLLYESDTTLKALPEIQHVMRQEDPRPPMAVSLLFTGAVLVPLVSFLLFVSRLGLNIERLFESSVVAYGCVFLASLGCILALFGCYWFKLTMFRTLGVLSVLGFVNFWSGHLTLKRLAEKRVRKSTKVD
;
A
#
# COMPACT_ATOMS: atom_id res chain seq x y z
N MET A 1 20.58 56.66 -12.44
CA MET A 1 19.82 55.40 -12.42
C MET A 1 19.81 54.81 -13.82
N THR A 2 19.96 53.49 -13.92
CA THR A 2 19.78 52.62 -15.10
C THR A 2 20.70 52.86 -16.31
N ILE A 3 21.89 52.24 -16.29
CA ILE A 3 22.58 51.82 -17.52
C ILE A 3 22.54 50.28 -17.57
N SER A 4 21.63 49.83 -18.43
CA SER A 4 21.46 48.52 -19.07
C SER A 4 22.47 47.40 -18.71
N SER A 5 21.94 46.37 -18.06
CA SER A 5 22.54 45.04 -17.88
C SER A 5 22.76 44.26 -19.20
N ARG A 6 22.38 44.81 -20.35
CA ARG A 6 22.63 44.18 -21.67
C ARG A 6 24.04 44.42 -22.22
N LEU A 7 24.77 45.41 -21.71
CA LEU A 7 26.15 45.68 -22.15
C LEU A 7 27.19 44.78 -21.47
N LEU A 8 26.96 44.32 -20.23
CA LEU A 8 27.84 43.33 -19.59
C LEU A 8 27.70 41.92 -20.20
N GLY A 9 26.51 41.57 -20.69
CA GLY A 9 26.27 40.28 -21.36
C GLY A 9 26.95 40.15 -22.72
N ALA A 10 27.15 41.27 -23.44
CA ALA A 10 27.82 41.27 -24.74
C ALA A 10 29.36 41.18 -24.62
N CYS A 11 29.97 41.78 -23.59
CA CYS A 11 31.42 41.70 -23.39
C CYS A 11 31.89 40.34 -22.85
N LEU A 12 31.08 39.61 -22.07
CA LEU A 12 31.44 38.25 -21.64
C LEU A 12 31.28 37.21 -22.77
N ALA A 13 30.36 37.44 -23.70
CA ALA A 13 30.20 36.60 -24.90
C ALA A 13 31.32 36.87 -25.93
N ALA A 14 31.82 38.10 -26.03
CA ALA A 14 32.91 38.45 -26.94
C ALA A 14 34.31 38.00 -26.46
N LEU A 15 34.50 37.76 -25.16
CA LEU A 15 35.75 37.19 -24.62
C LEU A 15 35.84 35.66 -24.72
N MET A 16 34.75 34.99 -25.12
CA MET A 16 34.72 33.55 -25.45
C MET A 16 34.82 33.27 -26.97
N SER A 17 34.94 34.32 -27.81
CA SER A 17 34.95 34.17 -29.28
C SER A 17 36.16 34.79 -29.97
N LEU A 18 37.26 35.06 -29.25
CA LEU A 18 38.55 35.42 -29.84
C LEU A 18 39.67 34.51 -29.29
N SER A 19 39.59 33.22 -29.59
CA SER A 19 40.81 32.45 -29.85
C SER A 19 40.97 32.37 -31.36
N LEU A 20 42.04 32.99 -31.85
CA LEU A 20 42.52 32.89 -33.23
C LEU A 20 42.37 31.46 -33.77
N ALA A 21 41.93 31.38 -35.02
CA ALA A 21 41.90 30.16 -35.81
C ALA A 21 43.30 29.51 -35.85
N ALA A 22 43.48 28.49 -35.01
CA ALA A 22 44.28 27.33 -35.34
C ALA A 22 43.27 26.25 -35.74
N ASP A 23 43.49 25.56 -36.87
CA ASP A 23 42.68 24.43 -37.31
C ASP A 23 42.39 23.49 -36.14
N ALA A 24 41.18 23.56 -35.57
CA ALA A 24 40.79 22.72 -34.45
C ALA A 24 40.52 21.32 -35.00
N VAL A 25 41.54 20.48 -34.99
CA VAL A 25 41.48 19.08 -35.38
C VAL A 25 40.64 18.32 -34.35
N ASP A 26 39.41 17.93 -34.72
CA ASP A 26 38.54 17.09 -33.89
C ASP A 26 38.80 15.60 -34.23
N MET A 27 39.31 14.85 -33.26
CA MET A 27 39.59 13.43 -33.34
C MET A 27 38.48 12.65 -32.63
N LYS A 28 37.82 11.73 -33.33
CA LYS A 28 36.75 10.89 -32.79
C LYS A 28 37.03 9.41 -33.08
N LEU A 29 36.66 8.54 -32.16
CA LEU A 29 36.67 7.09 -32.42
C LEU A 29 35.54 6.74 -33.40
N VAL A 30 35.81 5.83 -34.34
CA VAL A 30 34.79 5.27 -35.26
C VAL A 30 33.73 4.48 -34.48
N SER A 31 34.17 3.77 -33.45
CA SER A 31 33.28 3.16 -32.46
C SER A 31 33.91 3.29 -31.08
N SER A 32 33.13 3.78 -30.12
CA SER A 32 33.50 3.82 -28.71
C SER A 32 33.35 2.44 -28.04
N ARG A 33 32.74 1.46 -28.70
CA ARG A 33 32.56 0.08 -28.22
C ARG A 33 33.14 -0.91 -29.23
N VAL A 34 34.13 -1.69 -28.81
CA VAL A 34 34.82 -2.66 -29.67
C VAL A 34 34.80 -4.03 -28.99
N ALA A 35 34.33 -5.05 -29.71
CA ALA A 35 34.32 -6.42 -29.24
C ALA A 35 35.68 -7.09 -29.47
N LEU A 36 36.17 -7.83 -28.47
CA LEU A 36 37.36 -8.66 -28.57
C LEU A 36 37.09 -9.84 -29.51
N THR A 37 37.75 -9.85 -30.67
CA THR A 37 37.67 -10.94 -31.66
C THR A 37 38.93 -11.82 -31.57
N GLU A 38 38.88 -13.06 -32.06
CA GLU A 38 39.89 -14.12 -31.84
C GLU A 38 41.35 -13.75 -32.16
N GLY A 39 41.62 -12.82 -33.09
CA GLY A 39 42.99 -12.52 -33.55
C GLY A 39 43.48 -11.09 -33.37
N ALA A 40 42.61 -10.10 -33.18
CA ALA A 40 43.00 -8.69 -33.03
C ALA A 40 41.84 -7.81 -32.54
N LEU A 41 42.16 -6.76 -31.78
CA LEU A 41 41.24 -5.65 -31.54
C LEU A 41 41.52 -4.53 -32.56
N GLU A 42 40.55 -4.21 -33.41
CA GLU A 42 40.66 -3.10 -34.36
C GLU A 42 40.16 -1.79 -33.74
N VAL A 43 41.07 -0.87 -33.47
CA VAL A 43 40.72 0.49 -33.02
C VAL A 43 40.91 1.45 -34.19
N ALA A 44 39.83 2.10 -34.61
CA ALA A 44 39.84 3.09 -35.67
C ALA A 44 39.52 4.49 -35.13
N VAL A 45 40.41 5.45 -35.40
CA VAL A 45 40.26 6.87 -35.05
C VAL A 45 40.07 7.67 -36.33
N VAL A 46 39.04 8.51 -36.38
CA VAL A 46 38.73 9.42 -37.49
C VAL A 46 39.07 10.85 -37.09
N VAL A 47 39.66 11.59 -38.02
CA VAL A 47 40.10 12.97 -37.82
C VAL A 47 39.30 13.88 -38.75
N THR A 48 38.66 14.91 -38.19
CA THR A 48 37.85 15.89 -38.92
C THR A 48 38.28 17.32 -38.57
N PRO A 49 38.54 18.21 -39.54
CA PRO A 49 38.48 18.04 -40.99
C PRO A 49 39.62 17.17 -41.56
N LYS A 50 39.46 16.67 -42.79
CA LYS A 50 40.43 15.78 -43.46
C LYS A 50 41.77 16.50 -43.64
N GLN A 51 42.82 16.01 -42.99
CA GLN A 51 44.16 16.57 -43.08
C GLN A 51 45.07 15.68 -43.95
N PRO A 52 45.32 16.03 -45.22
CA PRO A 52 46.12 15.21 -46.15
C PRO A 52 47.61 15.13 -45.78
N LYS A 53 48.08 15.94 -44.82
CA LYS A 53 49.48 16.01 -44.37
C LYS A 53 49.80 15.11 -43.17
N LEU A 54 48.81 14.61 -42.43
CA LEU A 54 49.00 13.69 -41.30
C LEU A 54 49.19 12.25 -41.80
N LYS A 55 50.42 11.73 -41.73
CA LYS A 55 50.75 10.35 -42.13
C LYS A 55 50.79 9.36 -40.96
N GLN A 56 50.98 9.83 -39.73
CA GLN A 56 51.11 9.00 -38.53
C GLN A 56 50.46 9.70 -37.33
N LEU A 57 49.78 8.93 -36.49
CA LEU A 57 49.09 9.42 -35.31
C LEU A 57 49.56 8.60 -34.10
N THR A 58 50.01 9.27 -33.03
CA THR A 58 50.63 8.58 -31.89
C THR A 58 49.66 8.44 -30.74
N LEU A 59 49.48 7.19 -30.27
CA LEU A 59 48.76 6.88 -29.05
C LEU A 59 49.73 7.02 -27.86
N GLU A 60 49.65 8.13 -27.12
CA GLU A 60 50.62 8.45 -26.07
C GLU A 60 50.49 7.51 -24.88
N THR A 61 49.26 7.32 -24.40
CA THR A 61 48.99 6.48 -23.24
C THR A 61 47.60 5.88 -23.30
N LEU A 62 47.51 4.60 -22.97
CA LEU A 62 46.28 3.86 -22.73
C LEU A 62 46.21 3.54 -21.25
N VAL A 63 45.19 4.08 -20.57
CA VAL A 63 45.04 3.97 -19.12
C VAL A 63 43.77 3.18 -18.81
N ASP A 64 43.89 2.14 -17.97
CA ASP A 64 42.75 1.38 -17.44
C ASP A 64 42.01 2.18 -16.36
N THR A 65 40.80 1.77 -16.00
CA THR A 65 39.98 2.26 -14.88
C THR A 65 40.72 2.37 -13.54
N SER A 66 41.77 1.58 -13.34
CA SER A 66 42.64 1.60 -12.14
C SER A 66 43.74 2.67 -12.18
N GLY A 67 43.89 3.41 -13.29
CA GLY A 67 44.96 4.38 -13.49
C GLY A 67 46.29 3.77 -13.98
N ALA A 68 46.37 2.45 -14.15
CA ALA A 68 47.54 1.77 -14.68
C ALA A 68 47.69 2.03 -16.19
N LYS A 69 48.93 2.36 -16.62
CA LYS A 69 49.28 2.47 -18.04
C LYS A 69 49.40 1.06 -18.61
N VAL A 70 48.55 0.72 -19.56
CA VAL A 70 48.52 -0.62 -20.20
C VAL A 70 49.40 -0.64 -21.44
N LEU A 71 49.37 0.43 -22.24
CA LEU A 71 50.17 0.58 -23.47
C LEU A 71 50.55 2.06 -23.67
N SER A 72 51.71 2.32 -24.27
CA SER A 72 52.19 3.67 -24.58
C SER A 72 53.09 3.66 -25.82
N GLY A 73 52.89 4.62 -26.74
CA GLY A 73 53.77 4.81 -27.90
C GLY A 73 53.37 4.04 -29.17
N LEU A 74 52.10 3.67 -29.32
CA LEU A 74 51.60 2.98 -30.53
C LEU A 74 51.39 3.98 -31.68
N THR A 75 51.94 3.67 -32.85
CA THR A 75 51.78 4.48 -34.06
C THR A 75 50.63 3.93 -34.91
N LEU A 76 49.60 4.76 -35.12
CA LEU A 76 48.46 4.44 -35.98
C LEU A 76 48.80 4.82 -37.43
N LYS A 77 48.61 3.88 -38.37
CA LYS A 77 48.78 4.12 -39.81
C LYS A 77 47.40 4.44 -40.43
N GLY A 78 47.33 5.40 -41.35
CA GLY A 78 46.06 5.83 -41.95
C GLY A 78 46.18 6.91 -43.02
N ASP A 79 45.10 7.08 -43.80
CA ASP A 79 45.03 7.96 -44.98
C ASP A 79 44.49 9.37 -44.65
N GLY A 80 45.07 10.04 -43.64
CA GLY A 80 44.75 11.43 -43.28
C GLY A 80 43.30 11.71 -42.82
N SER A 81 42.46 10.67 -42.72
CA SER A 81 41.05 10.75 -42.33
C SER A 81 40.62 9.62 -41.40
N LYS A 82 41.15 8.41 -41.60
CA LYS A 82 40.91 7.23 -40.76
C LYS A 82 42.22 6.51 -40.48
N PHE A 83 42.55 6.36 -39.20
CA PHE A 83 43.73 5.65 -38.71
C PHE A 83 43.27 4.38 -38.02
N VAL A 84 43.82 3.23 -38.40
CA VAL A 84 43.42 1.92 -37.87
C VAL A 84 44.63 1.22 -37.27
N THR A 85 44.47 0.64 -36.10
CA THR A 85 45.44 -0.28 -35.52
C THR A 85 44.79 -1.60 -35.12
N LYS A 86 45.52 -2.69 -35.33
CA LYS A 86 45.18 -4.04 -34.88
C LYS A 86 46.05 -4.34 -33.66
N LEU A 87 45.46 -4.39 -32.49
CA LEU A 87 46.14 -4.81 -31.26
C LEU A 87 46.03 -6.34 -31.15
N ALA A 88 47.15 -7.05 -31.21
CA ALA A 88 47.22 -8.51 -31.19
C ALA A 88 48.41 -8.98 -30.32
N GLY A 89 48.35 -10.22 -29.81
CA GLY A 89 49.43 -10.80 -28.98
C GLY A 89 49.49 -10.23 -27.56
N ASP A 90 50.69 -9.91 -27.06
CA ASP A 90 50.94 -9.39 -25.69
C ASP A 90 50.34 -7.99 -25.45
N GLU A 91 49.90 -7.30 -26.50
CA GLU A 91 49.19 -6.01 -26.44
C GLU A 91 47.66 -6.16 -26.41
N LYS A 92 47.14 -7.38 -26.26
CA LYS A 92 45.70 -7.66 -26.22
C LYS A 92 45.08 -7.03 -24.96
N LEU A 93 44.28 -6.00 -25.17
CA LEU A 93 43.53 -5.35 -24.10
C LEU A 93 42.54 -6.33 -23.47
N LYS A 94 42.47 -6.34 -22.14
CA LYS A 94 41.44 -7.07 -21.40
C LYS A 94 40.08 -6.40 -21.60
N ALA A 95 39.01 -7.09 -21.23
CA ALA A 95 37.67 -6.49 -21.25
C ALA A 95 37.60 -5.38 -20.18
N GLY A 96 37.18 -4.18 -20.56
CA GLY A 96 37.27 -3.04 -19.65
C GLY A 96 36.97 -1.69 -20.30
N MET A 97 37.05 -0.64 -19.48
CA MET A 97 36.91 0.74 -19.93
C MET A 97 38.30 1.40 -19.93
N TYR A 98 38.65 2.01 -21.05
CA TYR A 98 39.97 2.60 -21.26
C TYR A 98 39.85 4.07 -21.63
N LYS A 99 40.81 4.87 -21.14
CA LYS A 99 41.03 6.25 -21.58
C LYS A 99 42.26 6.28 -22.48
N LEU A 100 42.07 6.78 -23.68
CA LEU A 100 43.10 6.91 -24.72
C LEU A 100 43.48 8.38 -24.80
N ARG A 101 44.76 8.70 -24.60
CA ARG A 101 45.29 10.03 -24.94
C ARG A 101 45.92 9.95 -26.31
N VAL A 102 45.32 10.67 -27.25
CA VAL A 102 45.69 10.65 -28.66
C VAL A 102 46.33 11.99 -29.01
N SER A 103 47.50 11.98 -29.64
CA SER A 103 48.17 13.19 -30.12
C SER A 103 48.40 13.16 -31.62
N ALA A 104 48.08 14.28 -32.25
CA ALA A 104 48.43 14.58 -33.64
C ALA A 104 49.52 15.65 -33.62
N MET A 105 50.62 15.39 -34.33
CA MET A 105 51.73 16.33 -34.49
C MET A 105 51.84 16.71 -35.96
N ASP A 106 51.76 18.01 -36.26
CA ASP A 106 51.98 18.54 -37.60
C ASP A 106 53.49 18.60 -37.90
N VAL A 107 53.89 18.12 -39.08
CA VAL A 107 55.28 17.98 -39.52
C VAL A 107 55.95 19.33 -39.78
N ASP A 108 55.17 20.37 -40.13
CA ASP A 108 55.70 21.67 -40.56
C ASP A 108 55.76 22.69 -39.39
N THR A 109 54.82 22.64 -38.44
CA THR A 109 54.69 23.64 -37.35
C THR A 109 55.12 23.16 -35.96
N LYS A 110 55.43 21.87 -35.78
CA LYS A 110 55.70 21.22 -34.48
C LYS A 110 54.60 21.44 -33.42
N GLN A 111 53.40 21.86 -33.81
CA GLN A 111 52.27 21.99 -32.91
C GLN A 111 51.66 20.60 -32.65
N SER A 112 51.39 20.31 -31.37
CA SER A 112 50.75 19.07 -30.95
C SER A 112 49.36 19.37 -30.40
N THR A 113 48.35 18.66 -30.90
CA THR A 113 46.99 18.70 -30.37
C THR A 113 46.72 17.37 -29.69
N HIS A 114 46.23 17.41 -28.44
CA HIS A 114 45.89 16.22 -27.67
C HIS A 114 44.37 16.14 -27.47
N GLN A 115 43.81 14.95 -27.59
CA GLN A 115 42.42 14.67 -27.23
C GLN A 115 42.32 13.36 -26.45
N VAL A 116 41.43 13.35 -25.46
CA VAL A 116 41.18 12.18 -24.61
C VAL A 116 39.91 11.48 -25.10
N LEU A 117 40.04 10.23 -25.51
CA LEU A 117 38.94 9.41 -26.04
C LEU A 117 38.64 8.25 -25.08
N GLN A 118 37.37 7.86 -25.00
CA GLN A 118 36.93 6.74 -24.17
C GLN A 118 36.66 5.52 -25.05
N LEU A 119 37.28 4.39 -24.70
CA LEU A 119 37.11 3.12 -25.40
C LEU A 119 36.59 2.06 -24.43
N LYS A 120 35.49 1.42 -24.81
CA LYS A 120 34.93 0.27 -24.11
C LYS A 120 35.26 -0.99 -24.90
N VAL A 121 36.00 -1.90 -24.26
CA VAL A 121 36.33 -3.20 -24.82
C VAL A 121 35.37 -4.24 -24.23
N THR A 122 34.61 -4.92 -25.08
CA THR A 122 33.65 -5.95 -24.67
C THR A 122 34.09 -7.35 -25.07
N THR A 123 33.59 -8.36 -24.36
CA THR A 123 33.83 -9.78 -24.64
C THR A 123 32.53 -10.53 -24.86
N SER A 124 32.57 -11.51 -25.76
CA SER A 124 31.53 -12.54 -25.86
C SER A 124 31.66 -13.54 -24.70
N VAL A 125 30.52 -13.98 -24.17
CA VAL A 125 30.41 -14.80 -22.97
C VAL A 125 29.41 -15.92 -23.20
N ASP A 126 29.79 -17.12 -22.79
CA ASP A 126 28.96 -18.32 -22.83
C ASP A 126 28.79 -18.91 -21.42
N VAL A 127 27.74 -19.71 -21.26
CA VAL A 127 27.49 -20.48 -20.03
C VAL A 127 28.29 -21.79 -20.10
N ALA A 128 29.31 -21.91 -19.26
CA ALA A 128 30.17 -23.09 -19.18
C ALA A 128 29.43 -24.29 -18.57
N SER A 129 28.71 -24.02 -17.48
CA SER A 129 27.89 -25.02 -16.79
C SER A 129 26.79 -24.31 -16.01
N ALA A 130 25.57 -24.81 -16.12
CA ALA A 130 24.48 -24.43 -15.23
C ALA A 130 23.90 -25.69 -14.58
N SER A 131 23.48 -25.58 -13.32
CA SER A 131 22.74 -26.65 -12.66
C SER A 131 21.68 -26.12 -11.72
N VAL A 132 20.54 -26.81 -11.71
CA VAL A 132 19.43 -26.56 -10.78
C VAL A 132 19.24 -27.80 -9.93
N ASN A 133 19.36 -27.67 -8.60
CA ASN A 133 19.28 -28.77 -7.64
C ASN A 133 20.16 -29.97 -8.03
N GLY A 134 21.36 -29.70 -8.57
CA GLY A 134 22.32 -30.71 -9.02
C GLY A 134 22.06 -31.31 -10.42
N LYS A 135 20.94 -30.99 -11.08
CA LYS A 135 20.69 -31.38 -12.48
C LYS A 135 21.36 -30.40 -13.42
N LYS A 136 22.23 -30.89 -14.31
CA LYS A 136 22.90 -30.06 -15.32
C LYS A 136 21.91 -29.57 -16.38
N LEU A 137 22.03 -28.31 -16.75
CA LEU A 137 21.22 -27.65 -17.78
C LEU A 137 22.16 -27.06 -18.83
N GLN A 138 21.75 -27.13 -20.09
CA GLN A 138 22.38 -26.41 -21.20
C GLN A 138 21.61 -25.13 -21.52
N LEU A 139 22.31 -24.14 -22.06
CA LEU A 139 21.72 -22.86 -22.42
C LEU A 139 20.54 -23.07 -23.39
N GLY A 140 19.33 -22.66 -22.98
CA GLY A 140 18.10 -22.84 -23.74
C GLY A 140 17.18 -23.95 -23.21
N ASP A 141 17.67 -24.79 -22.30
CA ASP A 141 16.82 -25.78 -21.62
C ASP A 141 15.80 -25.10 -20.71
N LYS A 142 14.60 -25.67 -20.64
CA LYS A 142 13.52 -25.23 -19.73
C LYS A 142 13.41 -26.17 -18.54
N LEU A 143 13.15 -25.61 -17.37
CA LEU A 143 12.79 -26.36 -16.18
C LEU A 143 11.40 -26.97 -16.39
N THR A 144 11.35 -28.29 -16.39
CA THR A 144 10.10 -29.06 -16.50
C THR A 144 9.89 -29.81 -15.19
N ASP A 145 8.64 -29.88 -14.72
CA ASP A 145 8.21 -30.58 -13.49
C ASP A 145 8.98 -30.18 -12.22
N GLN A 146 9.04 -28.88 -11.92
CA GLN A 146 9.54 -28.40 -10.64
C GLN A 146 8.40 -27.80 -9.81
N ASN A 147 7.96 -28.54 -8.79
CA ASN A 147 6.97 -28.10 -7.83
C ASN A 147 7.66 -27.90 -6.49
N TYR A 148 7.67 -26.66 -6.01
CA TYR A 148 8.26 -26.32 -4.71
C TYR A 148 7.16 -26.02 -3.71
N ASN A 149 7.20 -26.75 -2.60
CA ASN A 149 6.30 -26.55 -1.47
C ASN A 149 7.09 -26.04 -0.26
N ALA A 150 6.67 -24.88 0.27
CA ALA A 150 7.24 -24.26 1.45
C ALA A 150 7.03 -25.09 2.72
N ALA A 151 5.88 -25.78 2.87
CA ALA A 151 5.59 -26.64 4.02
C ALA A 151 6.48 -27.89 4.05
N ALA A 152 6.90 -28.38 2.88
CA ALA A 152 7.84 -29.49 2.76
C ALA A 152 9.31 -29.07 2.96
N GLY A 153 9.57 -27.77 3.22
CA GLY A 153 10.95 -27.25 3.37
C GLY A 153 11.76 -27.28 2.07
N SER A 154 11.11 -27.37 0.92
CA SER A 154 11.81 -27.45 -0.37
C SER A 154 12.65 -26.19 -0.64
N SER A 155 13.82 -26.41 -1.23
CA SER A 155 14.74 -25.35 -1.61
C SER A 155 15.15 -25.47 -3.08
N LEU A 156 15.39 -24.33 -3.71
CA LEU A 156 15.92 -24.24 -5.06
C LEU A 156 17.35 -23.70 -5.00
N THR A 157 18.32 -24.52 -5.39
CA THR A 157 19.72 -24.14 -5.57
C THR A 157 20.03 -24.02 -7.05
N MET A 158 20.46 -22.83 -7.47
CA MET A 158 20.91 -22.55 -8.83
C MET A 158 22.39 -22.22 -8.80
N GLU A 159 23.17 -22.90 -9.65
CA GLU A 159 24.61 -22.71 -9.81
C GLU A 159 24.95 -22.48 -11.26
N VAL A 160 25.70 -21.42 -11.56
CA VAL A 160 26.05 -21.03 -12.93
C VAL A 160 27.50 -20.59 -13.00
N LYS A 161 28.23 -21.15 -13.95
CA LYS A 161 29.60 -20.77 -14.27
C LYS A 161 29.63 -20.18 -15.68
N LEU A 162 30.28 -19.03 -15.81
CA LEU A 162 30.43 -18.32 -17.07
C LEU A 162 31.88 -18.44 -17.57
N GLN A 163 32.04 -18.48 -18.89
CA GLN A 163 33.34 -18.51 -19.54
C GLN A 163 33.36 -17.56 -20.74
N HIS A 164 34.54 -17.08 -21.07
CA HIS A 164 34.76 -16.38 -22.33
C HIS A 164 34.61 -17.34 -23.52
N THR A 165 33.90 -16.92 -24.58
CA THR A 165 33.75 -17.72 -25.81
C THR A 165 35.11 -18.06 -26.43
N HIS A 166 36.04 -17.10 -26.44
CA HIS A 166 37.31 -17.22 -27.15
C HIS A 166 38.41 -17.92 -26.36
N ASP A 167 38.58 -17.56 -25.08
CA ASP A 167 39.72 -17.99 -24.26
C ASP A 167 39.35 -19.11 -23.26
N LYS A 168 38.04 -19.42 -23.15
CA LYS A 168 37.46 -20.36 -22.17
C LYS A 168 37.83 -20.07 -20.71
N SER A 169 38.45 -18.93 -20.44
CA SER A 169 38.76 -18.47 -19.10
C SER A 169 37.47 -18.10 -18.36
N PRO A 170 37.39 -18.38 -17.05
CA PRO A 170 36.19 -18.13 -16.26
C PRO A 170 35.99 -16.62 -16.07
N ILE A 171 34.73 -16.18 -16.11
CA ILE A 171 34.37 -14.77 -15.90
C ILE A 171 33.25 -14.63 -14.87
N VAL A 172 33.31 -13.57 -14.08
CA VAL A 172 32.29 -13.22 -13.10
C VAL A 172 31.37 -12.14 -13.67
N ALA A 173 30.07 -12.42 -13.75
CA ALA A 173 29.06 -11.40 -14.02
C ALA A 173 28.95 -10.44 -12.82
N HIS A 174 28.87 -9.14 -13.10
CA HIS A 174 28.65 -8.12 -12.07
C HIS A 174 27.19 -8.13 -11.57
N GLN A 175 26.25 -8.45 -12.46
CA GLN A 175 24.83 -8.58 -12.17
C GLN A 175 24.43 -10.01 -12.50
N ALA A 176 23.96 -10.74 -11.48
CA ALA A 176 23.41 -12.07 -11.64
C ALA A 176 22.14 -12.15 -10.80
N PHE A 177 20.99 -12.23 -11.47
CA PHE A 177 19.68 -12.24 -10.82
C PHE A 177 18.82 -13.39 -11.32
N LEU A 178 18.12 -14.04 -10.40
CA LEU A 178 17.01 -14.92 -10.70
C LEU A 178 15.71 -14.13 -10.50
N ARG A 179 14.95 -13.97 -11.57
CA ARG A 179 13.66 -13.26 -11.58
C ARG A 179 12.53 -14.28 -11.57
N PHE A 180 11.57 -14.08 -10.67
CA PHE A 180 10.32 -14.82 -10.62
C PHE A 180 9.17 -13.86 -10.91
N THR A 181 8.39 -14.14 -11.94
CA THR A 181 7.23 -13.34 -12.35
C THR A 181 5.97 -14.15 -12.08
N HIS A 182 5.08 -13.66 -11.21
CA HIS A 182 3.82 -14.35 -10.92
C HIS A 182 2.84 -14.22 -12.09
N ALA A 183 2.24 -15.32 -12.54
CA ALA A 183 1.40 -15.34 -13.73
C ALA A 183 0.13 -14.48 -13.61
N LEU A 184 -0.50 -14.42 -12.43
CA LEU A 184 -1.78 -13.72 -12.25
C LEU A 184 -1.62 -12.24 -11.90
N THR A 185 -0.65 -11.90 -11.05
CA THR A 185 -0.47 -10.54 -10.53
C THR A 185 0.63 -9.75 -11.26
N ALA A 186 1.38 -10.41 -12.15
CA ALA A 186 2.55 -9.85 -12.84
C ALA A 186 3.62 -9.25 -11.89
N THR A 187 3.62 -9.66 -10.62
CA THR A 187 4.59 -9.18 -9.63
C THR A 187 5.93 -9.89 -9.81
N ASN A 188 7.01 -9.13 -9.83
CA ASN A 188 8.37 -9.64 -9.99
C ASN A 188 9.11 -9.71 -8.65
N ALA A 189 9.71 -10.86 -8.35
CA ALA A 189 10.66 -11.03 -7.25
C ALA A 189 12.06 -11.31 -7.81
N TYR A 190 13.08 -10.66 -7.26
CA TYR A 190 14.47 -10.78 -7.72
C TYR A 190 15.36 -11.33 -6.61
N PHE A 191 16.21 -12.30 -6.96
CA PHE A 191 17.19 -12.89 -6.06
C PHE A 191 18.57 -12.81 -6.67
N VAL A 192 19.55 -12.34 -5.89
CA VAL A 192 20.93 -12.16 -6.36
C VAL A 192 21.67 -13.48 -6.24
N LEU A 193 22.41 -13.87 -7.29
CA LEU A 193 23.37 -14.95 -7.22
C LEU A 193 24.73 -14.39 -6.76
N THR A 194 25.34 -15.03 -5.78
CA THR A 194 26.65 -14.63 -5.25
C THR A 194 27.74 -15.49 -5.87
N ALA A 195 28.82 -14.86 -6.34
CA ALA A 195 29.98 -15.56 -6.86
C ALA A 195 30.83 -16.13 -5.70
N ASP A 196 31.16 -17.42 -5.77
CA ASP A 196 32.10 -18.07 -4.86
C ASP A 196 33.56 -17.79 -5.28
N SER A 197 34.51 -18.18 -4.44
CA SER A 197 35.96 -18.23 -4.69
C SER A 197 36.32 -18.95 -6.00
N ALA A 198 35.52 -19.95 -6.41
CA ALA A 198 35.66 -20.67 -7.68
C ALA A 198 35.04 -19.95 -8.90
N GLN A 199 34.58 -18.70 -8.74
CA GLN A 199 33.86 -17.89 -9.75
C GLN A 199 32.55 -18.52 -10.24
N ILE A 200 31.91 -19.33 -9.39
CA ILE A 200 30.60 -19.93 -9.65
C ILE A 200 29.55 -19.07 -8.95
N HIS A 201 28.55 -18.61 -9.71
CA HIS A 201 27.40 -17.89 -9.17
C HIS A 201 26.41 -18.87 -8.57
N ARG A 202 26.18 -18.77 -7.27
CA ARG A 202 25.27 -19.66 -6.54
C ARG A 202 24.21 -18.88 -5.78
N VAL A 203 23.00 -19.42 -5.76
CA VAL A 203 21.92 -18.98 -4.87
C VAL A 203 21.16 -20.20 -4.37
N THR A 204 20.80 -20.20 -3.09
CA THR A 204 19.89 -21.20 -2.50
C THR A 204 18.69 -20.48 -1.93
N LEU A 205 17.51 -20.77 -2.47
CA LEU A 205 16.24 -20.17 -2.11
C LEU A 205 15.43 -21.16 -1.27
N GLN A 206 15.18 -20.81 -0.02
CA GLN A 206 14.28 -21.55 0.86
C GLN A 206 12.90 -20.89 0.85
N PHE A 207 11.90 -21.53 0.24
CA PHE A 207 10.60 -20.91 0.02
C PHE A 207 9.81 -20.66 1.32
N ALA A 208 10.06 -21.46 2.37
CA ALA A 208 9.49 -21.26 3.71
C ALA A 208 9.83 -19.89 4.30
N THR A 209 11.11 -19.50 4.27
CA THR A 209 11.57 -18.21 4.82
C THR A 209 11.30 -17.05 3.85
N LEU A 210 11.26 -17.34 2.55
CA LEU A 210 11.07 -16.33 1.49
C LEU A 210 9.60 -16.04 1.16
N SER A 211 8.64 -16.76 1.73
CA SER A 211 7.20 -16.57 1.47
C SER A 211 6.75 -15.11 1.60
N LYS A 212 7.31 -14.36 2.56
CA LYS A 212 7.06 -12.92 2.73
C LYS A 212 7.53 -12.08 1.54
N LYS A 213 8.68 -12.40 0.92
CA LYS A 213 9.21 -11.65 -0.23
C LYS A 213 8.38 -11.85 -1.50
N PHE A 214 7.70 -12.98 -1.61
CA PHE A 214 6.74 -13.27 -2.69
C PHE A 214 5.32 -12.74 -2.41
N GLY A 215 5.10 -12.11 -1.25
CA GLY A 215 3.79 -11.59 -0.85
C GLY A 215 2.76 -12.68 -0.53
N TYR A 216 3.23 -13.90 -0.18
CA TYR A 216 2.39 -15.08 0.09
C TYR A 216 1.48 -15.52 -1.08
N ASN A 217 1.76 -15.07 -2.30
CA ASN A 217 1.01 -15.45 -3.50
C ASN A 217 1.46 -16.84 -3.99
N SER A 218 0.67 -17.88 -3.73
CA SER A 218 0.96 -19.22 -4.27
C SER A 218 0.42 -19.35 -5.68
N GLY A 219 1.15 -20.04 -6.57
CA GLY A 219 0.73 -20.25 -7.95
C GLY A 219 1.89 -20.50 -8.92
N ALA A 220 1.62 -20.33 -10.21
CA ALA A 220 2.60 -20.47 -11.27
C ALA A 220 3.48 -19.21 -11.38
N TYR A 221 4.79 -19.42 -11.39
CA TYR A 221 5.81 -18.38 -11.56
C TYR A 221 6.66 -18.66 -12.78
N HIS A 222 6.83 -17.65 -13.62
CA HIS A 222 7.78 -17.67 -14.71
C HIS A 222 9.17 -17.30 -14.19
N VAL A 223 10.18 -18.10 -14.50
CA VAL A 223 11.54 -17.95 -13.96
C VAL A 223 12.50 -17.58 -15.08
N GLU A 224 13.24 -16.50 -14.88
CA GLU A 224 14.29 -16.06 -15.80
C GLU A 224 15.60 -15.83 -15.05
N LEU A 225 16.70 -16.28 -15.65
CA LEU A 225 18.04 -15.97 -15.18
C LEU A 225 18.63 -14.84 -16.02
N ILE A 226 19.04 -13.77 -15.35
CA ILE A 226 19.61 -12.57 -15.97
C ILE A 226 21.04 -12.43 -15.52
N LEU A 227 21.98 -12.49 -16.48
CA LEU A 227 23.41 -12.34 -16.24
C LEU A 227 23.96 -11.19 -17.09
N GLY A 228 24.66 -10.27 -16.45
CA GLY A 228 25.18 -9.06 -17.10
C GLY A 228 26.46 -8.56 -16.44
N SER A 229 27.33 -7.96 -17.26
CA SER A 229 28.49 -7.21 -16.79
C SER A 229 28.76 -6.07 -17.76
N SER A 230 29.43 -5.02 -17.29
CA SER A 230 29.83 -3.90 -18.15
C SER A 230 30.74 -4.36 -19.28
N ALA A 231 31.54 -5.40 -19.04
CA ALA A 231 32.45 -6.02 -19.99
C ALA A 231 31.78 -6.95 -21.01
N PHE A 232 30.50 -7.29 -20.85
CA PHE A 232 29.81 -8.19 -21.77
C PHE A 232 29.36 -7.43 -23.03
N GLU A 233 29.45 -8.09 -24.17
CA GLU A 233 28.90 -7.56 -25.42
C GLU A 233 27.37 -7.59 -25.38
N LYS A 234 26.79 -8.77 -25.07
CA LYS A 234 25.35 -9.01 -24.91
C LYS A 234 25.08 -9.59 -23.51
N ALA A 235 24.01 -9.13 -22.87
CA ALA A 235 23.52 -9.73 -21.63
C ALA A 235 22.84 -11.07 -21.92
N ILE A 236 23.01 -12.04 -21.02
CA ILE A 236 22.38 -13.36 -21.13
C ILE A 236 21.08 -13.30 -20.33
N VAL A 237 19.94 -13.39 -21.02
CA VAL A 237 18.63 -13.59 -20.41
C VAL A 237 18.16 -14.97 -20.81
N TRP A 238 18.14 -15.88 -19.85
CA TRP A 238 17.75 -17.27 -20.07
C TRP A 238 16.38 -17.51 -19.44
N ASP A 239 15.40 -17.77 -20.29
CA ASP A 239 14.08 -18.27 -19.92
C ASP A 239 14.18 -19.71 -19.41
N LEU A 240 13.98 -19.89 -18.11
CA LEU A 240 14.00 -21.19 -17.45
C LEU A 240 12.60 -21.83 -17.40
N GLY A 241 11.55 -21.16 -17.88
CA GLY A 241 10.20 -21.70 -17.92
C GLY A 241 9.37 -21.44 -16.67
N ASN A 242 8.29 -22.22 -16.50
CA ASN A 242 7.30 -22.03 -15.45
C ASN A 242 7.49 -23.05 -14.32
N VAL A 243 7.36 -22.57 -13.08
CA VAL A 243 7.53 -23.34 -11.85
C VAL A 243 6.31 -23.10 -10.97
N GLU A 244 5.80 -24.16 -10.34
CA GLU A 244 4.69 -24.04 -9.40
C GLU A 244 5.23 -23.86 -7.98
N LEU A 245 4.88 -22.74 -7.34
CA LEU A 245 5.30 -22.40 -5.99
C LEU A 245 4.10 -22.41 -5.04
N GLN A 246 4.13 -23.32 -4.07
CA GLN A 246 3.21 -23.34 -2.94
C GLN A 246 3.92 -22.69 -1.74
N LEU A 247 3.53 -21.46 -1.43
CA LEU A 247 4.11 -20.66 -0.35
C LEU A 247 3.33 -20.85 0.95
N GLY A 248 3.92 -20.44 2.08
CA GLY A 248 3.21 -20.42 3.35
C GLY A 248 2.01 -19.47 3.30
N ALA A 249 0.97 -19.79 4.08
CA ALA A 249 -0.17 -18.89 4.23
C ALA A 249 0.28 -17.56 4.84
N ALA A 250 -0.29 -16.46 4.35
CA ALA A 250 -0.11 -15.16 4.98
C ALA A 250 -0.55 -15.26 6.45
N PRO A 251 0.26 -14.79 7.42
CA PRO A 251 -0.20 -14.66 8.79
C PRO A 251 -1.49 -13.83 8.81
N PRO A 252 -2.49 -14.19 9.64
CA PRO A 252 -3.70 -13.39 9.76
C PRO A 252 -3.28 -11.96 10.09
N GLU A 253 -3.88 -10.99 9.40
CA GLU A 253 -3.62 -9.58 9.68
C GLU A 253 -3.98 -9.32 11.14
N THR A 254 -2.96 -9.11 11.96
CA THR A 254 -3.18 -8.74 13.35
C THR A 254 -3.79 -7.35 13.33
N PRO A 255 -5.01 -7.16 13.90
CA PRO A 255 -5.62 -5.85 13.91
C PRO A 255 -4.65 -4.90 14.59
N SER A 256 -4.23 -3.87 13.85
CA SER A 256 -3.37 -2.85 14.43
C SER A 256 -4.08 -2.26 15.66
N PRO A 257 -3.37 -1.99 16.77
CA PRO A 257 -4.00 -1.41 17.95
C PRO A 257 -4.75 -0.14 17.55
N LEU A 258 -5.87 0.13 18.24
CA LEU A 258 -6.97 1.06 17.89
C LEU A 258 -6.59 2.52 17.55
N TYR A 259 -5.30 2.87 17.55
CA TYR A 259 -4.78 4.21 17.28
C TYR A 259 -3.45 4.23 16.50
N LYS A 260 -2.98 3.09 15.97
CA LYS A 260 -1.70 3.02 15.23
C LYS A 260 -1.81 3.54 13.80
N LYS A 261 -3.01 3.49 13.22
CA LYS A 261 -3.35 4.01 11.89
C LYS A 261 -4.46 5.04 12.09
N HIS A 262 -4.37 6.19 11.41
CA HIS A 262 -5.44 7.18 11.45
C HIS A 262 -6.68 6.64 10.71
N LEU A 263 -7.85 7.20 11.02
CA LEU A 263 -9.14 6.75 10.46
C LEU A 263 -9.21 6.78 8.93
N LEU A 264 -8.38 7.63 8.29
CA LEU A 264 -8.32 7.80 6.84
C LEU A 264 -7.16 7.02 6.19
N TYR A 265 -6.44 6.17 6.93
CA TYR A 265 -5.26 5.48 6.40
C TYR A 265 -5.60 4.62 5.18
N GLU A 266 -6.71 3.89 5.21
CA GLU A 266 -7.12 3.04 4.09
C GLU A 266 -7.64 3.87 2.90
N SER A 267 -8.33 4.98 3.15
CA SER A 267 -8.76 5.90 2.08
C SER A 267 -7.60 6.64 1.43
N ASP A 268 -6.56 6.98 2.19
CA ASP A 268 -5.40 7.74 1.70
C ASP A 268 -4.39 6.84 0.96
N THR A 269 -4.32 5.55 1.32
CA THR A 269 -3.34 4.60 0.75
C THR A 269 -3.91 3.74 -0.37
N THR A 270 -5.23 3.62 -0.50
CA THR A 270 -5.87 2.81 -1.54
C THR A 270 -6.72 3.66 -2.47
N LEU A 271 -6.57 3.44 -3.78
CA LEU A 271 -7.41 4.09 -4.80
C LEU A 271 -8.68 3.29 -5.11
N LYS A 272 -9.05 2.35 -4.23
CA LYS A 272 -10.20 1.46 -4.42
C LYS A 272 -11.36 1.93 -3.56
N ALA A 273 -12.58 1.76 -4.06
CA ALA A 273 -13.77 1.99 -3.26
C ALA A 273 -13.76 1.05 -2.05
N LEU A 274 -13.91 1.62 -0.85
CA LEU A 274 -14.07 0.84 0.38
C LEU A 274 -15.46 0.16 0.39
N PRO A 275 -15.60 -0.99 1.08
CA PRO A 275 -16.90 -1.63 1.22
C PRO A 275 -17.90 -0.70 1.91
N GLU A 276 -19.16 -0.75 1.47
CA GLU A 276 -20.24 0.06 2.04
C GLU A 276 -20.56 -0.38 3.47
N ILE A 277 -20.62 0.57 4.40
CA ILE A 277 -21.00 0.32 5.79
C ILE A 277 -22.51 0.50 5.93
N GLN A 278 -23.21 -0.61 6.19
CA GLN A 278 -24.65 -0.58 6.45
C GLN A 278 -24.93 -0.46 7.95
N HIS A 279 -25.61 0.61 8.35
CA HIS A 279 -26.02 0.79 9.74
C HIS A 279 -27.19 -0.15 10.08
N VAL A 280 -26.94 -1.13 10.95
CA VAL A 280 -27.98 -2.05 11.45
C VAL A 280 -28.63 -1.43 12.69
N MET A 281 -29.88 -1.01 12.55
CA MET A 281 -30.70 -0.52 13.67
C MET A 281 -31.03 -1.67 14.64
N ARG A 282 -31.22 -1.34 15.92
CA ARG A 282 -31.72 -2.29 16.90
C ARG A 282 -33.11 -2.79 16.47
N GLN A 283 -33.31 -4.10 16.51
CA GLN A 283 -34.62 -4.70 16.25
C GLN A 283 -35.61 -4.29 17.35
N GLU A 284 -36.87 -4.02 16.97
CA GLU A 284 -37.94 -3.74 17.93
C GLU A 284 -38.19 -4.96 18.82
N ASP A 285 -38.33 -4.73 20.12
CA ASP A 285 -38.62 -5.81 21.06
C ASP A 285 -40.01 -6.43 20.71
N PRO A 286 -40.12 -7.77 20.61
CA PRO A 286 -41.34 -8.42 20.17
C PRO A 286 -42.49 -8.17 21.15
N ARG A 287 -43.66 -7.76 20.64
CA ARG A 287 -44.87 -7.54 21.44
C ARG A 287 -45.71 -8.82 21.51
N PRO A 288 -46.38 -9.10 22.66
CA PRO A 288 -47.23 -10.26 22.79
C PRO A 288 -48.46 -10.18 21.86
N PRO A 289 -49.07 -11.32 21.49
CA PRO A 289 -50.30 -11.34 20.70
C PRO A 289 -51.47 -10.65 21.43
N MET A 290 -52.26 -9.88 20.68
CA MET A 290 -53.39 -9.11 21.21
C MET A 290 -54.40 -9.98 21.99
N ALA A 291 -54.64 -11.21 21.56
CA ALA A 291 -55.57 -12.14 22.21
C ALA A 291 -55.17 -12.44 23.67
N VAL A 292 -53.86 -12.60 23.93
CA VAL A 292 -53.34 -12.85 25.28
C VAL A 292 -53.57 -11.60 26.15
N SER A 293 -53.22 -10.42 25.63
CA SER A 293 -53.42 -9.15 26.35
C SER A 293 -54.89 -8.86 26.68
N LEU A 294 -55.81 -9.14 25.75
CA LEU A 294 -57.26 -8.98 25.98
C LEU A 294 -57.80 -9.96 27.02
N LEU A 295 -57.36 -11.21 27.00
CA LEU A 295 -57.76 -12.22 27.98
C LEU A 295 -57.38 -11.80 29.40
N PHE A 296 -56.14 -11.35 29.61
CA PHE A 296 -55.69 -10.89 30.92
C PHE A 296 -56.36 -9.58 31.35
N THR A 297 -56.66 -8.68 30.40
CA THR A 297 -57.45 -7.47 30.70
C THR A 297 -58.84 -7.84 31.19
N GLY A 298 -59.51 -8.82 30.55
CA GLY A 298 -60.78 -9.36 31.01
C GLY A 298 -60.68 -9.99 32.40
N ALA A 299 -59.64 -10.79 32.64
CA ALA A 299 -59.40 -11.42 33.94
C ALA A 299 -59.25 -10.39 35.08
N VAL A 300 -58.62 -9.25 34.82
CA VAL A 300 -58.50 -8.14 35.80
C VAL A 300 -59.84 -7.46 36.08
N LEU A 301 -60.76 -7.43 35.11
CA LEU A 301 -62.10 -6.84 35.30
C LEU A 301 -63.06 -7.76 36.07
N VAL A 302 -62.83 -9.08 36.09
CA VAL A 302 -63.71 -10.04 36.76
C VAL A 302 -63.89 -9.75 38.27
N PRO A 303 -62.83 -9.52 39.08
CA PRO A 303 -62.99 -9.14 40.48
C PRO A 303 -63.79 -7.87 40.69
N LEU A 304 -63.62 -6.86 39.82
CA LEU A 304 -64.36 -5.60 39.90
C LEU A 304 -65.86 -5.83 39.68
N VAL A 305 -66.23 -6.56 38.63
CA VAL A 305 -67.64 -6.90 38.35
C VAL A 305 -68.23 -7.75 39.48
N SER A 306 -67.48 -8.74 39.97
CA SER A 306 -67.91 -9.59 41.09
C SER A 306 -68.17 -8.77 42.36
N PHE A 307 -67.30 -7.79 42.66
CA PHE A 307 -67.49 -6.88 43.78
C PHE A 307 -68.75 -6.03 43.61
N LEU A 308 -69.01 -5.46 42.42
CA LEU A 308 -70.22 -4.67 42.17
C LEU A 308 -71.49 -5.51 42.30
N LEU A 309 -71.50 -6.74 41.79
CA LEU A 309 -72.61 -7.68 41.96
C LEU A 309 -72.84 -8.01 43.44
N PHE A 310 -71.77 -8.28 44.19
CA PHE A 310 -71.84 -8.55 45.62
C PHE A 310 -72.43 -7.35 46.39
N VAL A 311 -71.97 -6.13 46.09
CA VAL A 311 -72.48 -4.89 46.69
C VAL A 311 -73.95 -4.67 46.35
N SER A 312 -74.39 -4.96 45.13
CA SER A 312 -75.81 -4.83 44.74
C SER A 312 -76.72 -5.77 45.54
N ARG A 313 -76.22 -6.95 45.94
CA ARG A 313 -76.95 -7.95 46.74
C ARG A 313 -77.03 -7.60 48.23
N LEU A 314 -76.13 -6.74 48.72
CA LEU A 314 -76.05 -6.36 50.14
C LEU A 314 -77.15 -5.39 50.60
N GLY A 315 -77.99 -4.87 49.69
CA GLY A 315 -79.10 -3.98 50.06
C GLY A 315 -78.62 -2.68 50.72
N LEU A 316 -77.64 -2.00 50.11
CA LEU A 316 -77.08 -0.76 50.65
C LEU A 316 -78.15 0.30 50.89
N ASN A 317 -78.31 0.74 52.13
CA ASN A 317 -79.22 1.83 52.46
C ASN A 317 -78.55 3.19 52.19
N ILE A 318 -78.92 3.82 51.06
CA ILE A 318 -78.44 5.15 50.63
C ILE A 318 -79.34 6.27 51.19
N GLU A 319 -80.43 5.96 51.89
CA GLU A 319 -81.39 6.96 52.40
C GLU A 319 -80.73 7.96 53.36
N ARG A 320 -79.70 7.52 54.09
CA ARG A 320 -78.89 8.38 54.99
C ARG A 320 -78.12 9.48 54.25
N LEU A 321 -77.89 9.31 52.95
CA LEU A 321 -77.25 10.33 52.11
C LEU A 321 -78.24 11.45 51.73
N PHE A 322 -79.53 11.13 51.69
CA PHE A 322 -80.59 12.03 51.20
C PHE A 322 -81.38 12.76 52.31
N GLU A 323 -80.87 12.78 53.54
CA GLU A 323 -81.49 13.50 54.65
C GLU A 323 -81.22 15.02 54.58
N SER A 324 -82.26 15.83 54.77
CA SER A 324 -82.29 17.28 54.49
C SER A 324 -81.15 18.12 55.10
N SER A 325 -80.61 17.73 56.26
CA SER A 325 -79.52 18.47 56.92
C SER A 325 -78.13 18.24 56.31
N VAL A 326 -77.92 17.12 55.61
CA VAL A 326 -76.60 16.67 55.10
C VAL A 326 -76.52 16.72 53.57
N VAL A 327 -77.67 16.60 52.87
CA VAL A 327 -77.76 16.56 51.40
C VAL A 327 -76.97 17.65 50.69
N ALA A 328 -77.15 18.92 51.10
CA ALA A 328 -76.55 20.05 50.38
C ALA A 328 -75.01 19.96 50.31
N TYR A 329 -74.35 19.66 51.42
CA TYR A 329 -72.88 19.56 51.47
C TYR A 329 -72.38 18.17 51.04
N GLY A 330 -73.15 17.11 51.31
CA GLY A 330 -72.80 15.74 50.93
C GLY A 330 -72.81 15.53 49.42
N CYS A 331 -73.77 16.10 48.69
CA CYS A 331 -73.80 16.05 47.23
C CYS A 331 -72.63 16.83 46.61
N VAL A 332 -72.29 18.00 47.14
CA VAL A 332 -71.12 18.78 46.68
C VAL A 332 -69.82 18.03 46.95
N PHE A 333 -69.71 17.38 48.11
CA PHE A 333 -68.57 16.53 48.44
C PHE A 333 -68.41 15.37 47.46
N LEU A 334 -69.48 14.59 47.21
CA LEU A 334 -69.43 13.48 46.26
C LEU A 334 -69.20 13.92 44.81
N ALA A 335 -69.80 15.04 44.39
CA ALA A 335 -69.58 15.60 43.06
C ALA A 335 -68.13 16.06 42.88
N SER A 336 -67.57 16.77 43.86
CA SER A 336 -66.16 17.21 43.80
C SER A 336 -65.19 16.03 43.83
N LEU A 337 -65.48 14.98 44.61
CA LEU A 337 -64.71 13.73 44.60
C LEU A 337 -64.78 13.02 43.24
N GLY A 338 -65.97 12.93 42.62
CA GLY A 338 -66.15 12.38 41.28
C GLY A 338 -65.39 13.18 40.21
N CYS A 339 -65.43 14.52 40.30
CA CYS A 339 -64.65 15.39 39.43
C CYS A 339 -63.13 15.21 39.59
N ILE A 340 -62.64 14.97 40.81
CA ILE A 340 -61.21 14.66 41.05
C ILE A 340 -60.83 13.32 40.38
N LEU A 341 -61.66 12.28 40.51
CA LEU A 341 -61.41 10.99 39.84
C LEU A 341 -61.44 11.13 38.31
N ALA A 342 -62.39 11.88 37.77
CA ALA A 342 -62.46 12.18 36.34
C ALA A 342 -61.24 12.99 35.87
N LEU A 343 -60.76 13.95 36.67
CA LEU A 343 -59.56 14.71 36.39
C LEU A 343 -58.32 13.80 36.29
N PHE A 344 -58.20 12.79 37.15
CA PHE A 344 -57.13 11.79 37.03
C PHE A 344 -57.24 10.94 35.77
N GLY A 345 -58.46 10.59 35.34
CA GLY A 345 -58.68 9.98 34.02
C GLY A 345 -58.22 10.89 32.88
N CYS A 346 -58.59 12.17 32.91
CA CYS A 346 -58.16 13.16 31.91
C CYS A 346 -56.63 13.39 31.91
N TYR A 347 -55.99 13.35 33.08
CA TYR A 347 -54.53 13.34 33.23
C TYR A 347 -53.88 12.17 32.52
N TRP A 348 -54.40 10.96 32.72
CA TRP A 348 -53.90 9.77 32.05
C TRP A 348 -53.96 9.88 30.52
N PHE A 349 -55.02 10.49 29.97
CA PHE A 349 -55.18 10.58 28.52
C PHE A 349 -54.41 11.73 27.87
N LYS A 350 -54.46 12.95 28.42
CA LYS A 350 -54.00 14.15 27.69
C LYS A 350 -53.47 15.31 28.54
N LEU A 351 -53.82 15.44 29.83
CA LEU A 351 -53.46 16.63 30.60
C LEU A 351 -51.99 16.60 31.06
N THR A 352 -51.37 17.78 31.07
CA THR A 352 -50.04 17.97 31.66
C THR A 352 -50.12 18.07 33.19
N MET A 353 -49.01 17.78 33.87
CA MET A 353 -48.94 17.77 35.34
C MET A 353 -49.36 19.11 35.96
N PHE A 354 -48.86 20.25 35.46
CA PHE A 354 -49.17 21.57 36.03
C PHE A 354 -50.64 21.96 35.88
N ARG A 355 -51.26 21.66 34.73
CA ARG A 355 -52.70 21.91 34.52
C ARG A 355 -53.54 21.06 35.46
N THR A 356 -53.18 19.79 35.58
CA THR A 356 -53.84 18.85 36.51
C THR A 356 -53.73 19.35 37.94
N LEU A 357 -52.53 19.75 38.38
CA LEU A 357 -52.30 20.24 39.73
C LEU A 357 -53.04 21.55 40.02
N GLY A 358 -53.12 22.46 39.03
CA GLY A 358 -53.89 23.70 39.15
C GLY A 358 -55.39 23.46 39.34
N VAL A 359 -55.99 22.59 38.51
CA VAL A 359 -57.41 22.23 38.62
C VAL A 359 -57.67 21.41 39.89
N LEU A 360 -56.75 20.50 40.24
CA LEU A 360 -56.82 19.69 41.46
C LEU A 360 -56.74 20.56 42.72
N SER A 361 -55.96 21.64 42.73
CA SER A 361 -55.87 22.55 43.87
C SER A 361 -57.24 23.19 44.17
N VAL A 362 -57.93 23.67 43.13
CA VAL A 362 -59.27 24.26 43.25
C VAL A 362 -60.30 23.21 43.67
N LEU A 363 -60.36 22.08 42.96
CA LEU A 363 -61.30 20.99 43.28
C LEU A 363 -61.02 20.38 44.67
N GLY A 364 -59.76 20.26 45.04
CA GLY A 364 -59.30 19.73 46.32
C GLY A 364 -59.71 20.63 47.49
N PHE A 365 -59.60 21.95 47.35
CA PHE A 365 -60.10 22.90 48.34
C PHE A 365 -61.62 22.76 48.55
N VAL A 366 -62.38 22.70 47.44
CA VAL A 366 -63.84 22.50 47.49
C VAL A 366 -64.21 21.17 48.14
N ASN A 367 -63.52 20.09 47.78
CA ASN A 367 -63.72 18.75 48.35
C ASN A 367 -63.37 18.70 49.84
N PHE A 368 -62.27 19.33 50.25
CA PHE A 368 -61.87 19.41 51.65
C PHE A 368 -62.91 20.15 52.51
N TRP A 369 -63.34 21.33 52.06
CA TRP A 369 -64.30 22.14 52.81
C TRP A 369 -65.68 21.48 52.91
N SER A 370 -66.22 21.01 51.78
CA SER A 370 -67.51 20.31 51.74
C SER A 370 -67.48 19.00 52.52
N GLY A 371 -66.37 18.25 52.46
CA GLY A 371 -66.15 17.03 53.24
C GLY A 371 -66.13 17.31 54.75
N HIS A 372 -65.38 18.34 55.18
CA HIS A 372 -65.32 18.72 56.60
C HIS A 372 -66.70 19.08 57.16
N LEU A 373 -67.49 19.89 56.44
CA LEU A 373 -68.84 20.26 56.87
C LEU A 373 -69.80 19.08 56.89
N THR A 374 -69.70 18.18 55.90
CA THR A 374 -70.54 16.98 55.80
C THR A 374 -70.27 16.03 56.98
N LEU A 375 -68.99 15.74 57.26
CA LEU A 375 -68.59 14.87 58.36
C LEU A 375 -68.93 15.48 59.73
N LYS A 376 -68.75 16.79 59.91
CA LYS A 376 -69.13 17.50 61.15
C LYS A 376 -70.63 17.35 61.45
N ARG A 377 -71.49 17.59 60.47
CA ARG A 377 -72.96 17.45 60.63
C ARG A 377 -73.37 16.01 60.91
N LEU A 378 -72.71 15.04 60.28
CA LEU A 378 -72.98 13.62 60.53
C LEU A 378 -72.58 13.22 61.96
N ALA A 379 -71.46 13.74 62.46
CA ALA A 379 -71.01 13.53 63.83
C ALA A 379 -71.96 14.18 64.86
N GLU A 380 -72.34 15.46 64.66
CA GLU A 380 -73.29 16.16 65.54
C GLU A 380 -74.65 15.45 65.60
N LYS A 381 -75.12 14.91 64.48
CA LYS A 381 -76.36 14.12 64.43
C LYS A 381 -76.24 12.80 65.21
N ARG A 382 -75.08 12.12 65.13
CA ARG A 382 -74.82 10.89 65.90
C ARG A 382 -74.86 11.17 67.40
N VAL A 383 -74.24 12.27 67.85
CA VAL A 383 -74.25 12.69 69.26
C VAL A 383 -75.69 13.01 69.73
N ARG A 384 -76.44 13.83 68.98
CA ARG A 384 -77.84 14.15 69.31
C ARG A 384 -78.77 12.94 69.36
N LYS A 385 -78.52 11.91 68.55
CA LYS A 385 -79.28 10.65 68.59
C LYS A 385 -78.96 9.82 69.84
N SER A 386 -77.71 9.82 70.31
CA SER A 386 -77.32 9.16 71.57
C SER A 386 -77.99 9.82 72.78
N THR A 387 -77.98 11.16 72.85
CA THR A 387 -78.55 11.94 73.96
C THR A 387 -80.10 11.92 74.01
N LYS A 388 -80.78 11.40 72.99
CA LYS A 388 -82.25 11.24 72.95
C LYS A 388 -82.72 9.84 73.32
N VAL A 389 -81.80 8.89 73.47
CA VAL A 389 -82.08 7.47 73.77
C VAL A 389 -81.78 7.15 75.24
N ASP A 390 -80.93 7.95 75.88
CA ASP A 390 -80.85 8.11 77.34
C ASP A 390 -81.94 9.10 77.81
#